data_AF-R7N434-F1
#
_entry.id   AF-R7N434-F1
#
_cell.length_a   1.000
_cell.length_b   1.000
_cell.length_c   1.000
_cell.angle_alpha   90.00
_cell.angle_beta   90.00
_cell.angle_gamma   90.00
#
_symmetry.space_group_name_H-M   'P 1'
#
loop_
_entity.id
_entity.type
_entity.pdbx_description
1 polymer ?
#
loop_
_entity_poly.entity_id
_entity_poly.type
_entity_poly.pdbx_seq_one_letter_code
_entity_poly.pdbx_strand_id
1 'polypeptide(L)'
;MSFFLFIKQFVDMLYPYQILDYGMVILVILLLAYQIALVRPDFRSHFSITDAIMSAYGILLTVSWLRSAGGYQTYFKVMSAFLLYFVGRIYYDRIKECYGSLVLASYLIVYLNLGKRICNFGIKLWLVKDAGGDFYYNDTDMAFALILAMVFIAMYARNSIIKLFTIFIVCPYMVFFSDAGIQMALMLAVYAVIGIYIVELVLRNQRLSGALLTIMVIGLLGVVVLLYAPVIGVIDKESVAGIFGSRLFDLGNMYSRYGEWQRILQKCANGSVLQHVFGIDLGSQLVIQSMYIKIYYATGYCGLLLALSAIISVMHYVVKVEDRKTFYLTVIMAILLLGSGVAVNSMESTQMSWFPMLFAGMVISSVQAQKGRIVGIVTGTIRPSSQMEQLVVRDEKERLEQYLQGLRPLVESEAFSKIIFAENSNYGGDIFEGLLQRAEEHQTQLEYLSFQGDTEQAGIHGKGYGEGEIMRYVFQHSELLKNEPYFVKMTGRLQIDNIAKLTSSLKKTRTYFNIPNPTRRDIYDTRIYAMPVKQFEEYFENEYGRVMDREGVFLEHVYTGILRDNHIYVSNFPLYPRIRGVSGSGGLTYDYTEWKCKVKDLLCKMNYYKVKE
;
A
#
# COMPACT_ATOMS: atom_id res chain seq x y z
N MET A 1 12.46 5.32 -16.39
CA MET A 1 11.23 4.64 -15.92
C MET A 1 10.10 4.72 -16.94
N SER A 2 9.65 5.92 -17.36
CA SER A 2 8.61 6.08 -18.40
C SER A 2 8.87 5.25 -19.67
N PHE A 3 10.07 5.35 -20.25
CA PHE A 3 10.47 4.55 -21.42
C PHE A 3 10.37 3.04 -21.15
N PHE A 4 10.85 2.56 -20.00
CA PHE A 4 10.80 1.16 -19.60
C PHE A 4 9.36 0.62 -19.56
N LEU A 5 8.45 1.33 -18.89
CA LEU A 5 7.05 0.93 -18.76
C LEU A 5 6.30 0.95 -20.10
N PHE A 6 6.70 1.86 -21.00
CA PHE A 6 6.17 1.91 -22.36
C PHE A 6 6.65 0.72 -23.19
N ILE A 7 7.97 0.55 -23.32
CA ILE A 7 8.57 -0.41 -24.25
C ILE A 7 8.33 -1.87 -23.82
N LYS A 8 8.17 -2.14 -22.52
CA LYS A 8 8.01 -3.51 -22.00
C LYS A 8 6.85 -4.26 -22.65
N GLN A 9 5.69 -3.61 -22.84
CA GLN A 9 4.54 -4.27 -23.45
C GLN A 9 4.78 -4.64 -24.93
N PHE A 10 5.64 -3.88 -25.63
CA PHE A 10 6.05 -4.19 -27.00
C PHE A 10 7.09 -5.30 -27.08
N VAL A 11 8.03 -5.35 -26.13
CA VAL A 11 9.01 -6.44 -26.05
C VAL A 11 8.29 -7.78 -25.86
N ASP A 12 7.23 -7.81 -25.04
CA ASP A 12 6.41 -9.01 -24.85
C ASP A 12 5.69 -9.47 -26.14
N MET A 13 5.27 -8.52 -26.97
CA MET A 13 4.69 -8.80 -28.28
C MET A 13 5.74 -9.39 -29.23
N LEU A 14 6.99 -8.94 -29.15
CA LEU A 14 8.10 -9.39 -29.98
C LEU A 14 8.85 -10.60 -29.38
N TYR A 15 8.15 -11.47 -28.64
CA TYR A 15 8.73 -12.61 -27.95
C TYR A 15 9.66 -13.52 -28.78
N PRO A 16 9.43 -13.75 -30.11
CA PRO A 16 10.39 -14.51 -30.93
C PRO A 16 11.81 -13.95 -30.91
N TYR A 17 11.97 -12.64 -30.67
CA TYR A 17 13.26 -11.97 -30.51
C TYR A 17 13.69 -11.94 -29.04
N GLN A 18 13.95 -13.12 -28.46
CA GLN A 18 14.36 -13.29 -27.06
C GLN A 18 15.57 -12.43 -26.65
N ILE A 19 16.35 -11.93 -27.60
CA ILE A 19 17.45 -10.99 -27.33
C ILE A 19 16.99 -9.67 -26.69
N LEU A 20 15.78 -9.22 -27.01
CA LEU A 20 15.19 -8.00 -26.46
C LEU A 20 14.92 -8.14 -24.95
N ASP A 21 14.62 -9.35 -24.47
CA ASP A 21 14.43 -9.62 -23.05
C ASP A 21 15.72 -9.40 -22.25
N TYR A 22 16.87 -9.82 -22.79
CA TYR A 22 18.18 -9.54 -22.17
C TYR A 22 18.45 -8.04 -22.10
N GLY A 23 18.14 -7.31 -23.18
CA GLY A 23 18.24 -5.84 -23.20
C GLY A 23 17.39 -5.18 -22.12
N MET A 24 16.16 -5.65 -21.91
CA MET A 24 15.26 -5.13 -20.87
C MET A 24 15.77 -5.40 -19.46
N VAL A 25 16.38 -6.56 -19.20
CA VAL A 25 16.96 -6.85 -17.89
C VAL A 25 18.22 -6.03 -17.64
N ILE A 26 19.06 -5.83 -18.64
CA ILE A 26 20.19 -4.89 -18.54
C ILE A 26 19.68 -3.49 -18.20
N LEU A 27 18.61 -3.03 -18.86
CA LEU A 27 17.97 -1.75 -18.54
C LEU A 27 17.47 -1.71 -17.09
N VAL A 28 16.88 -2.78 -16.56
CA VAL A 28 16.46 -2.88 -15.15
C VAL A 28 17.66 -2.76 -14.20
N ILE A 29 18.75 -3.47 -14.47
CA ILE A 29 19.97 -3.40 -13.66
C ILE A 29 20.54 -1.98 -13.67
N LEU A 30 20.58 -1.33 -14.84
CA LEU A 30 21.02 0.06 -14.97
C LEU A 30 20.10 1.03 -14.22
N LEU A 31 18.77 0.81 -14.27
CA LEU A 31 17.82 1.61 -13.49
C LEU A 31 18.06 1.45 -11.98
N LEU A 32 18.26 0.24 -11.50
CA LEU A 32 18.55 -0.01 -10.08
C LEU A 32 19.87 0.66 -9.68
N ALA A 33 20.94 0.47 -10.44
CA ALA A 33 22.25 1.08 -10.18
C ALA A 33 22.19 2.61 -10.18
N TYR A 34 21.52 3.20 -11.17
CA TYR A 34 21.34 4.66 -11.28
C TYR A 34 20.62 5.23 -10.06
N GLN A 35 19.54 4.60 -9.62
CA GLN A 35 18.75 5.11 -8.49
C GLN A 35 19.48 4.94 -7.15
N ILE A 36 20.24 3.86 -6.99
CA ILE A 36 21.11 3.66 -5.84
C ILE A 36 22.18 4.75 -5.79
N ALA A 37 22.81 5.06 -6.93
CA ALA A 37 23.82 6.12 -7.02
C ALA A 37 23.25 7.52 -6.77
N LEU A 38 22.05 7.82 -7.29
CA LEU A 38 21.41 9.13 -7.19
C LEU A 38 20.84 9.41 -5.80
N VAL A 39 20.11 8.47 -5.22
CA VAL A 39 19.30 8.70 -4.01
C VAL A 39 20.01 8.22 -2.75
N ARG A 40 21.00 7.33 -2.87
CA ARG A 40 21.64 6.64 -1.73
C ARG A 40 20.60 6.15 -0.71
N PRO A 41 19.60 5.36 -1.15
CA PRO A 41 18.50 4.97 -0.28
C PRO A 41 19.05 4.26 0.96
N ASP A 42 18.58 4.66 2.14
CA ASP A 42 18.91 3.98 3.38
C ASP A 42 18.22 2.61 3.40
N PHE A 43 18.95 1.61 2.88
CA PHE A 43 18.46 0.25 2.76
C PHE A 43 18.15 -0.37 4.12
N ARG A 44 18.80 0.07 5.23
CA ARG A 44 18.58 -0.54 6.55
C ARG A 44 17.25 -0.13 7.16
N SER A 45 16.84 1.13 7.02
CA SER A 45 15.55 1.61 7.53
C SER A 45 14.34 1.16 6.70
N HIS A 46 14.55 0.81 5.42
CA HIS A 46 13.47 0.43 4.50
C HIS A 46 13.35 -1.07 4.24
N PHE A 47 14.30 -1.88 4.70
CA PHE A 47 14.30 -3.33 4.48
C PHE A 47 13.11 -4.00 5.17
N SER A 48 12.32 -4.74 4.39
CA SER A 48 11.17 -5.47 4.89
C SER A 48 11.46 -6.98 5.01
N ILE A 49 10.69 -7.68 5.83
CA ILE A 49 10.75 -9.15 5.88
C ILE A 49 10.43 -9.78 4.52
N THR A 50 9.62 -9.12 3.67
CA THR A 50 9.34 -9.58 2.32
C THR A 50 10.58 -9.52 1.44
N ASP A 51 11.42 -8.50 1.60
CA ASP A 51 12.70 -8.37 0.88
C ASP A 51 13.65 -9.51 1.25
N ALA A 52 13.67 -9.92 2.53
CA ALA A 52 14.41 -11.10 2.99
C ALA A 52 13.90 -12.40 2.36
N ILE A 53 12.58 -12.61 2.33
CA ILE A 53 11.96 -13.80 1.73
C ILE A 53 12.26 -13.85 0.22
N MET A 54 12.09 -12.75 -0.51
CA MET A 54 12.37 -12.68 -1.94
C MET A 54 13.85 -12.93 -2.24
N SER A 55 14.77 -12.38 -1.43
CA SER A 55 16.21 -12.62 -1.58
C SER A 55 16.57 -14.07 -1.30
N ALA A 56 16.06 -14.65 -0.22
CA ALA A 56 16.27 -16.06 0.12
C ALA A 56 15.74 -16.98 -1.00
N TYR A 57 14.59 -16.64 -1.59
CA TYR A 57 14.01 -17.42 -2.67
C TYR A 57 14.83 -17.30 -3.97
N GLY A 58 15.31 -16.09 -4.30
CA GLY A 58 16.25 -15.88 -5.40
C GLY A 58 17.53 -16.70 -5.22
N ILE A 59 18.12 -16.71 -4.02
CA ILE A 59 19.30 -17.53 -3.69
C ILE A 59 19.01 -19.01 -3.89
N LEU A 60 17.87 -19.51 -3.41
CA LEU A 60 17.48 -20.92 -3.59
C LEU A 60 17.34 -21.29 -5.07
N LEU A 61 16.76 -20.40 -5.89
CA LEU A 61 16.66 -20.58 -7.33
C LEU A 61 18.04 -20.59 -8.01
N THR A 62 18.96 -19.72 -7.60
CA THR A 62 20.36 -19.73 -8.06
C THR A 62 21.06 -21.04 -7.70
N VAL A 63 20.93 -21.52 -6.46
CA VAL A 63 21.49 -22.82 -6.05
C VAL A 63 20.87 -23.97 -6.84
N SER A 64 19.56 -23.92 -7.11
CA SER A 64 18.89 -24.93 -7.93
C SER A 64 19.39 -24.92 -9.38
N TRP A 65 19.63 -23.73 -9.94
CA TRP A 65 20.20 -23.57 -11.26
C TRP A 65 21.67 -24.03 -11.34
N LEU A 66 22.49 -23.78 -10.32
CA LEU A 66 23.88 -24.25 -10.29
C LEU A 66 24.00 -25.79 -10.29
N ARG A 67 22.95 -26.51 -9.88
CA ARG A 67 22.87 -27.98 -9.97
C ARG A 67 22.45 -28.49 -11.35
N SER A 68 22.03 -27.60 -12.26
CA SER A 68 21.61 -27.92 -13.61
C SER A 68 22.79 -27.90 -14.59
N ALA A 69 22.80 -28.83 -15.55
CA ALA A 69 23.76 -28.85 -16.66
C ALA A 69 23.46 -27.80 -17.76
N GLY A 70 22.48 -26.91 -17.55
CA GLY A 70 22.05 -25.89 -18.51
C GLY A 70 20.93 -24.97 -17.99
N GLY A 71 20.14 -24.38 -18.90
CA GLY A 71 18.97 -23.57 -18.53
C GLY A 71 19.27 -22.11 -18.13
N TYR A 72 20.37 -21.54 -18.62
CA TYR A 72 20.74 -20.13 -18.39
C TYR A 72 19.63 -19.16 -18.77
N GLN A 73 18.93 -19.41 -19.88
CA GLN A 73 17.82 -18.57 -20.35
C GLN A 73 16.66 -18.56 -19.33
N THR A 74 16.29 -19.75 -18.84
CA THR A 74 15.27 -19.94 -17.80
C THR A 74 15.64 -19.22 -16.52
N TYR A 75 16.88 -19.42 -16.03
CA TYR A 75 17.36 -18.75 -14.83
C TYR A 75 17.30 -17.23 -14.96
N PHE A 76 17.81 -16.69 -16.05
CA PHE A 76 17.80 -15.25 -16.30
C PHE A 76 16.39 -14.68 -16.31
N LYS A 77 15.46 -15.37 -16.97
CA LYS A 77 14.05 -14.97 -17.04
C LYS A 77 13.37 -15.00 -15.67
N VAL A 78 13.54 -16.06 -14.89
CA VAL A 78 12.96 -16.15 -13.54
C VAL A 78 13.54 -15.05 -12.64
N MET A 79 14.88 -14.87 -12.63
CA MET A 79 15.52 -13.86 -11.79
C MET A 79 15.16 -12.42 -12.18
N SER A 80 14.85 -12.18 -13.45
CA SER A 80 14.37 -10.86 -13.89
C SER A 80 13.09 -10.43 -13.19
N ALA A 81 12.16 -11.36 -12.91
CA ALA A 81 10.94 -11.07 -12.17
C ALA A 81 11.23 -10.61 -10.72
N PHE A 82 12.25 -11.19 -10.07
CA PHE A 82 12.70 -10.76 -8.75
C PHE A 82 13.37 -9.39 -8.79
N LEU A 83 14.15 -9.08 -9.83
CA LEU A 83 14.68 -7.73 -10.03
C LEU A 83 13.54 -6.71 -10.18
N LEU A 84 12.48 -7.07 -10.90
CA LEU A 84 11.29 -6.22 -11.06
C LEU A 84 10.59 -5.92 -9.73
N TYR A 85 10.55 -6.88 -8.81
CA TYR A 85 10.10 -6.62 -7.45
C TYR A 85 10.91 -5.50 -6.78
N PHE A 86 12.25 -5.55 -6.84
CA PHE A 86 13.09 -4.50 -6.28
C PHE A 86 12.99 -3.17 -7.01
N VAL A 87 12.76 -3.17 -8.33
CA VAL A 87 12.40 -1.95 -9.07
C VAL A 87 11.13 -1.35 -8.51
N GLY A 88 10.10 -2.16 -8.28
CA GLY A 88 8.84 -1.71 -7.67
C GLY A 88 9.05 -1.12 -6.28
N ARG A 89 9.95 -1.72 -5.49
CA ARG A 89 10.31 -1.22 -4.16
C ARG A 89 10.98 0.15 -4.21
N ILE A 90 11.96 0.34 -5.10
CA ILE A 90 12.80 1.54 -5.10
C ILE A 90 12.18 2.69 -5.93
N TYR A 91 11.50 2.36 -7.02
CA TYR A 91 10.97 3.35 -7.98
C TYR A 91 9.48 3.68 -7.78
N TYR A 92 8.88 3.28 -6.66
CA TYR A 92 7.45 3.42 -6.40
C TYR A 92 6.87 4.79 -6.79
N ASP A 93 7.44 5.90 -6.32
CA ASP A 93 6.93 7.25 -6.60
C ASP A 93 7.04 7.60 -8.10
N ARG A 94 8.18 7.27 -8.73
CA ARG A 94 8.39 7.52 -10.16
C ARG A 94 7.47 6.69 -11.05
N ILE A 95 7.10 5.47 -10.64
CA ILE A 95 6.17 4.64 -11.42
C ILE A 95 4.78 5.28 -11.44
N LYS A 96 4.35 5.90 -10.33
CA LYS A 96 3.06 6.60 -10.26
C LYS A 96 2.96 7.76 -11.24
N GLU A 97 4.05 8.51 -11.42
CA GLU A 97 4.14 9.61 -12.39
C GLU A 97 4.09 9.10 -13.84
N CYS A 98 4.45 7.83 -14.08
CA CYS A 98 4.59 7.25 -15.41
C CYS A 98 3.35 6.47 -15.90
N TYR A 99 2.22 6.49 -15.18
CA TYR A 99 1.01 5.74 -15.59
C TYR A 99 0.49 6.14 -16.98
N GLY A 100 0.72 7.39 -17.42
CA GLY A 100 0.38 7.82 -18.78
C GLY A 100 1.09 6.99 -19.87
N SER A 101 2.36 6.67 -19.68
CA SER A 101 3.14 5.84 -20.61
C SER A 101 2.63 4.40 -20.65
N LEU A 102 2.23 3.86 -19.49
CA LEU A 102 1.67 2.52 -19.38
C LEU A 102 0.34 2.41 -20.16
N VAL A 103 -0.55 3.39 -19.97
CA VAL A 103 -1.84 3.47 -20.66
C VAL A 103 -1.68 3.65 -22.16
N LEU A 104 -0.75 4.52 -22.60
CA LEU A 104 -0.48 4.73 -24.02
C LEU A 104 -0.02 3.45 -24.70
N ALA A 105 0.96 2.74 -24.11
CA ALA A 105 1.40 1.45 -24.62
C ALA A 105 0.25 0.43 -24.67
N SER A 106 -0.59 0.38 -23.63
CA SER A 106 -1.75 -0.53 -23.60
C SER A 106 -2.75 -0.28 -24.73
N TYR A 107 -3.08 0.98 -25.04
CA TYR A 107 -3.93 1.29 -26.19
C TYR A 107 -3.29 0.85 -27.51
N LEU A 108 -2.00 1.11 -27.70
CA LEU A 108 -1.29 0.73 -28.92
C LEU A 108 -1.28 -0.79 -29.11
N ILE A 109 -0.97 -1.55 -28.05
CA ILE A 109 -0.98 -3.03 -28.11
C ILE A 109 -2.36 -3.57 -28.49
N VAL A 110 -3.42 -3.05 -27.87
CA VAL A 110 -4.79 -3.49 -28.18
C VAL A 110 -5.14 -3.21 -29.63
N TYR A 111 -4.92 -2.00 -30.12
CA TYR A 111 -5.34 -1.62 -31.48
C TYR A 111 -4.42 -2.15 -32.58
N LEU A 112 -3.13 -2.37 -32.32
CA LEU A 112 -2.25 -3.05 -33.26
C LEU A 112 -2.70 -4.50 -33.47
N ASN A 113 -2.97 -5.25 -32.40
CA ASN A 113 -3.44 -6.63 -32.51
C ASN A 113 -4.83 -6.71 -33.16
N LEU A 114 -5.75 -5.80 -32.81
CA LEU A 114 -7.04 -5.71 -33.50
C LEU A 114 -6.86 -5.44 -35.00
N GLY A 115 -5.99 -4.49 -35.37
CA GLY A 115 -5.69 -4.18 -36.77
C GLY A 115 -5.13 -5.37 -37.53
N LYS A 116 -4.20 -6.13 -36.92
CA LYS A 116 -3.66 -7.36 -37.49
C LYS A 116 -4.74 -8.42 -37.72
N ARG A 117 -5.63 -8.60 -36.74
CA ARG A 117 -6.75 -9.53 -36.86
C ARG A 117 -7.72 -9.13 -37.97
N ILE A 118 -8.02 -7.83 -38.10
CA ILE A 118 -8.83 -7.29 -39.20
C ILE A 118 -8.14 -7.55 -40.55
N CYS A 119 -6.83 -7.36 -40.66
CA CYS A 119 -6.08 -7.62 -41.89
C CYS A 119 -6.10 -9.10 -42.27
N ASN A 120 -6.00 -10.01 -41.30
CA ASN A 120 -5.96 -11.44 -41.54
C ASN A 120 -7.35 -12.04 -41.87
N PHE A 121 -8.42 -11.57 -41.20
CA PHE A 121 -9.75 -12.20 -41.27
C PHE A 121 -10.83 -11.34 -41.95
N GLY A 122 -10.56 -10.08 -42.25
CA GLY A 122 -11.47 -9.17 -42.95
C GLY A 122 -12.82 -9.01 -42.24
N ILE A 123 -13.92 -9.25 -42.96
CA ILE A 123 -15.30 -9.13 -42.44
C ILE A 123 -15.70 -10.35 -41.59
N LYS A 124 -14.93 -11.46 -41.63
CA LYS A 124 -15.26 -12.73 -40.95
C LYS A 124 -14.82 -12.77 -39.47
N LEU A 125 -14.67 -11.63 -38.82
CA LEU A 125 -14.21 -11.51 -37.42
C LEU A 125 -15.05 -12.33 -36.44
N TRP A 126 -16.36 -12.43 -36.68
CA TRP A 126 -17.29 -13.20 -35.85
C TRP A 126 -17.15 -14.73 -35.96
N LEU A 127 -16.36 -15.22 -36.92
CA LEU A 127 -16.13 -16.64 -37.17
C LEU A 127 -14.76 -17.12 -36.69
N VAL A 128 -13.92 -16.22 -36.14
CA VAL A 128 -12.58 -16.56 -35.64
C VAL A 128 -12.72 -17.45 -34.41
N LYS A 129 -12.12 -18.64 -34.46
CA LYS A 129 -12.05 -19.57 -33.33
C LYS A 129 -10.64 -19.69 -32.74
N ASP A 130 -9.64 -19.45 -33.59
CA ASP A 130 -8.21 -19.47 -33.27
C ASP A 130 -7.57 -18.36 -34.11
N ALA A 131 -6.78 -17.50 -33.47
CA ALA A 131 -6.10 -16.36 -34.11
C ALA A 131 -4.59 -16.56 -34.22
N GLY A 132 -4.05 -17.69 -33.74
CA GLY A 132 -2.62 -18.02 -33.78
C GLY A 132 -1.73 -17.04 -33.03
N GLY A 133 -2.26 -16.31 -32.05
CA GLY A 133 -1.55 -15.31 -31.25
C GLY A 133 -1.48 -13.89 -31.85
N ASP A 134 -1.98 -13.67 -33.06
CA ASP A 134 -1.84 -12.40 -33.81
C ASP A 134 -0.38 -11.95 -33.94
N PHE A 135 0.06 -10.97 -33.12
CA PHE A 135 1.47 -10.55 -33.05
C PHE A 135 2.27 -11.29 -31.98
N TYR A 136 1.62 -11.99 -31.06
CA TYR A 136 2.27 -12.79 -30.03
C TYR A 136 2.54 -14.22 -30.51
N TYR A 137 3.38 -14.92 -29.75
CA TYR A 137 3.80 -16.28 -30.06
C TYR A 137 2.65 -17.32 -30.01
N ASN A 138 1.67 -17.13 -29.13
CA ASN A 138 0.48 -17.97 -29.05
C ASN A 138 -0.74 -17.18 -28.52
N ASP A 139 -1.91 -17.79 -28.62
CA ASP A 139 -3.18 -17.18 -28.18
C ASP A 139 -3.25 -16.90 -26.68
N THR A 140 -2.55 -17.68 -25.85
CA THR A 140 -2.51 -17.47 -24.40
C THR A 140 -1.73 -16.19 -24.03
N ASP A 141 -0.60 -15.95 -24.70
CA ASP A 141 0.24 -14.77 -24.52
C ASP A 141 -0.49 -13.49 -24.94
N MET A 142 -1.14 -13.53 -26.12
CA MET A 142 -1.95 -12.43 -26.60
C MET A 142 -3.14 -12.16 -25.68
N ALA A 143 -3.90 -13.18 -25.28
CA ALA A 143 -5.04 -12.99 -24.40
C ALA A 143 -4.64 -12.39 -23.04
N PHE A 144 -3.54 -12.86 -22.44
CA PHE A 144 -3.02 -12.26 -21.21
C PHE A 144 -2.62 -10.80 -21.40
N ALA A 145 -1.90 -10.48 -22.48
CA ALA A 145 -1.46 -9.12 -22.77
C ALA A 145 -2.66 -8.17 -22.93
N LEU A 146 -3.75 -8.62 -23.56
CA LEU A 146 -4.96 -7.82 -23.71
C LEU A 146 -5.74 -7.65 -22.41
N ILE A 147 -5.79 -8.66 -21.54
CA ILE A 147 -6.35 -8.51 -20.20
C ILE A 147 -5.53 -7.51 -19.38
N LEU A 148 -4.21 -7.62 -19.42
CA LEU A 148 -3.31 -6.71 -18.72
C LEU A 148 -3.45 -5.26 -19.21
N ALA A 149 -3.47 -5.06 -20.54
CA ALA A 149 -3.70 -3.76 -21.17
C ALA A 149 -5.07 -3.18 -20.78
N MET A 150 -6.11 -4.02 -20.78
CA MET A 150 -7.46 -3.64 -20.35
C MET A 150 -7.46 -3.15 -18.90
N VAL A 151 -6.77 -3.83 -17.99
CA VAL A 151 -6.66 -3.44 -16.58
C VAL A 151 -5.97 -2.08 -16.43
N PHE A 152 -4.86 -1.85 -17.12
CA PHE A 152 -4.17 -0.55 -17.07
C PHE A 152 -5.04 0.59 -17.63
N ILE A 153 -5.74 0.34 -18.73
CA ILE A 153 -6.69 1.31 -19.31
C ILE A 153 -7.84 1.58 -18.34
N ALA A 154 -8.43 0.54 -17.74
CA ALA A 154 -9.53 0.66 -16.78
C ALA A 154 -9.13 1.52 -15.57
N MET A 155 -7.97 1.25 -14.99
CA MET A 155 -7.53 1.86 -13.73
C MET A 155 -6.96 3.28 -13.90
N TYR A 156 -6.26 3.55 -15.02
CA TYR A 156 -5.45 4.76 -15.17
C TYR A 156 -5.82 5.67 -16.35
N ALA A 157 -6.54 5.18 -17.36
CA ALA A 157 -6.94 6.05 -18.48
C ALA A 157 -8.02 7.06 -18.06
N ARG A 158 -7.97 8.25 -18.66
CA ARG A 158 -9.02 9.28 -18.54
C ARG A 158 -10.36 8.74 -19.04
N ASN A 159 -11.44 9.14 -18.37
CA ASN A 159 -12.79 8.72 -18.77
C ASN A 159 -13.10 9.27 -20.16
N SER A 160 -13.39 8.36 -21.09
CA SER A 160 -13.70 8.66 -22.49
C SER A 160 -14.53 7.52 -23.09
N ILE A 161 -15.23 7.81 -24.18
CA ILE A 161 -15.97 6.77 -24.93
C ILE A 161 -15.01 5.71 -25.46
N ILE A 162 -13.82 6.12 -25.91
CA ILE A 162 -12.77 5.21 -26.38
C ILE A 162 -12.37 4.23 -25.27
N LYS A 163 -12.16 4.71 -24.04
CA LYS A 163 -11.88 3.85 -22.88
C LYS A 163 -12.95 2.78 -22.70
N LEU A 164 -14.23 3.17 -22.69
CA LEU A 164 -15.34 2.24 -22.51
C LEU A 164 -15.44 1.24 -23.66
N PHE A 165 -15.31 1.71 -24.90
CA PHE A 165 -15.34 0.85 -26.08
C PHE A 165 -14.17 -0.15 -26.07
N THR A 166 -12.96 0.28 -25.75
CA THR A 166 -11.79 -0.61 -25.66
C THR A 166 -11.98 -1.67 -24.58
N ILE A 167 -12.40 -1.28 -23.39
CA ILE A 167 -12.58 -2.21 -22.26
C ILE A 167 -13.74 -3.15 -22.54
N PHE A 168 -14.94 -2.68 -22.92
CA PHE A 168 -16.13 -3.55 -22.96
C PHE A 168 -16.36 -4.25 -24.31
N ILE A 169 -15.73 -3.81 -25.39
CA ILE A 169 -15.93 -4.37 -26.72
C ILE A 169 -14.65 -5.00 -27.26
N VAL A 170 -13.58 -4.20 -27.41
CA VAL A 170 -12.38 -4.64 -28.13
C VAL A 170 -11.63 -5.72 -27.37
N CYS A 171 -11.26 -5.50 -26.11
CA CYS A 171 -10.52 -6.47 -25.32
C CYS A 171 -11.31 -7.80 -25.15
N PRO A 172 -12.62 -7.81 -24.83
CA PRO A 172 -13.42 -9.03 -24.75
C PRO A 172 -13.46 -9.78 -26.05
N TYR A 173 -13.72 -9.09 -27.15
CA TYR A 173 -13.70 -9.71 -28.47
C TYR A 173 -12.37 -10.41 -28.72
N MET A 174 -11.26 -9.73 -28.48
CA MET A 174 -9.95 -10.31 -28.80
C MET A 174 -9.63 -11.56 -27.96
N VAL A 175 -10.05 -11.60 -26.69
CA VAL A 175 -9.81 -12.71 -25.74
C VAL A 175 -10.80 -13.87 -25.92
N PHE A 176 -12.10 -13.60 -26.13
CA PHE A 176 -13.10 -14.66 -26.30
C PHE A 176 -13.08 -15.31 -27.68
N PHE A 177 -12.47 -14.63 -28.66
CA PHE A 177 -12.22 -15.14 -30.00
C PHE A 177 -10.73 -15.50 -30.18
N SER A 178 -10.14 -16.13 -29.16
CA SER A 178 -8.84 -16.81 -29.21
C SER A 178 -8.97 -18.23 -28.65
N ASP A 179 -8.01 -19.11 -28.86
CA ASP A 179 -7.98 -20.46 -28.28
C ASP A 179 -7.28 -20.47 -26.90
N ALA A 180 -7.69 -19.54 -26.01
CA ALA A 180 -7.08 -19.35 -24.70
C ALA A 180 -8.09 -19.49 -23.55
N GLY A 181 -8.63 -20.70 -23.36
CA GLY A 181 -9.73 -20.98 -22.43
C GLY A 181 -9.53 -20.48 -20.98
N ILE A 182 -8.34 -20.67 -20.40
CA ILE A 182 -8.03 -20.16 -19.05
C ILE A 182 -8.00 -18.62 -19.01
N GLN A 183 -7.52 -17.98 -20.07
CA GLN A 183 -7.49 -16.51 -20.14
C GLN A 183 -8.91 -15.95 -20.27
N MET A 184 -9.81 -16.63 -20.98
CA MET A 184 -11.23 -16.26 -21.00
C MET A 184 -11.86 -16.30 -19.59
N ALA A 185 -11.60 -17.37 -18.82
CA ALA A 185 -12.08 -17.48 -17.45
C ALA A 185 -11.48 -16.39 -16.53
N LEU A 186 -10.19 -16.12 -16.68
CA LEU A 186 -9.50 -15.03 -15.97
C LEU A 186 -10.08 -13.67 -16.33
N MET A 187 -10.45 -13.43 -17.58
CA MET A 187 -11.06 -12.17 -18.00
C MET A 187 -12.38 -11.91 -17.25
N LEU A 188 -13.23 -12.94 -17.10
CA LEU A 188 -14.46 -12.85 -16.31
C LEU A 188 -14.17 -12.55 -14.83
N ALA A 189 -13.17 -13.21 -14.25
CA ALA A 189 -12.74 -12.93 -12.88
C ALA A 189 -12.24 -11.48 -12.71
N VAL A 190 -11.46 -10.97 -13.66
CA VAL A 190 -10.99 -9.58 -13.66
C VAL A 190 -12.17 -8.59 -13.77
N TYR A 191 -13.17 -8.87 -14.62
CA TYR A 191 -14.38 -8.04 -14.67
C TYR A 191 -15.15 -8.04 -13.36
N ALA A 192 -15.25 -9.19 -12.69
CA ALA A 192 -15.86 -9.25 -11.37
C ALA A 192 -15.11 -8.36 -10.37
N VAL A 193 -13.77 -8.37 -10.37
CA VAL A 193 -12.95 -7.50 -9.51
C VAL A 193 -13.19 -6.02 -9.82
N ILE A 194 -13.17 -5.65 -11.11
CA ILE A 194 -13.43 -4.27 -11.55
C ILE A 194 -14.86 -3.86 -11.15
N GLY A 195 -15.83 -4.75 -11.26
CA GLY A 195 -17.20 -4.52 -10.78
C GLY A 195 -17.26 -4.28 -9.26
N ILE A 196 -16.58 -5.09 -8.46
CA ILE A 196 -16.47 -4.91 -7.01
C ILE A 196 -15.81 -3.56 -6.67
N TYR A 197 -14.78 -3.15 -7.42
CA TYR A 197 -14.15 -1.83 -7.29
C TYR A 197 -15.13 -0.68 -7.57
N ILE A 198 -15.93 -0.79 -8.65
CA ILE A 198 -16.95 0.20 -8.99
C ILE A 198 -18.02 0.26 -7.89
N VAL A 199 -18.47 -0.88 -7.37
CA VAL A 199 -19.42 -0.95 -6.26
C VAL A 199 -18.85 -0.28 -5.00
N GLU A 200 -17.56 -0.49 -4.70
CA GLU A 200 -16.90 0.20 -3.58
C GLU A 200 -16.92 1.72 -3.78
N LEU A 201 -16.65 2.19 -4.99
CA LEU A 201 -16.61 3.61 -5.32
C LEU A 201 -17.99 4.26 -5.18
N VAL A 202 -19.05 3.56 -5.60
CA VAL A 202 -20.44 4.04 -5.56
C VAL A 202 -21.01 3.99 -4.14
N LEU A 203 -20.86 2.86 -3.43
CA LEU A 203 -21.44 2.66 -2.10
C LEU A 203 -20.56 3.18 -0.96
N ARG A 204 -19.30 3.53 -1.24
CA ARG A 204 -18.27 3.92 -0.25
C ARG A 204 -18.12 2.92 0.91
N ASN A 205 -18.45 1.65 0.67
CA ASN A 205 -18.49 0.60 1.70
C ASN A 205 -17.38 -0.44 1.47
N GLN A 206 -16.22 -0.20 2.10
CA GLN A 206 -15.05 -1.08 2.01
C GLN A 206 -15.28 -2.47 2.62
N ARG A 207 -16.20 -2.61 3.59
CA ARG A 207 -16.45 -3.91 4.24
C ARG A 207 -17.16 -4.87 3.29
N LEU A 208 -18.16 -4.37 2.57
CA LEU A 208 -18.91 -5.17 1.59
C LEU A 208 -18.00 -5.60 0.44
N SER A 209 -17.26 -4.67 -0.16
CA SER A 209 -16.33 -4.98 -1.25
C SER A 209 -15.21 -5.93 -0.80
N GLY A 210 -14.70 -5.75 0.42
CA GLY A 210 -13.73 -6.68 1.03
C GLY A 210 -14.27 -8.09 1.23
N ALA A 211 -15.52 -8.24 1.67
CA ALA A 211 -16.19 -9.54 1.80
C ALA A 211 -16.40 -10.21 0.44
N LEU A 212 -16.94 -9.48 -0.55
CA LEU A 212 -17.15 -9.99 -1.91
C LEU A 212 -15.83 -10.46 -2.55
N LEU A 213 -14.77 -9.67 -2.40
CA LEU A 213 -13.45 -10.02 -2.91
C LEU A 213 -12.89 -11.26 -2.23
N THR A 214 -13.06 -11.39 -0.91
CA THR A 214 -12.60 -12.56 -0.15
C THR A 214 -13.31 -13.83 -0.61
N ILE A 215 -14.64 -13.79 -0.78
CA ILE A 215 -15.44 -14.91 -1.29
C ILE A 215 -14.94 -15.33 -2.68
N MET A 216 -14.72 -14.36 -3.57
CA MET A 216 -14.24 -14.61 -4.92
C MET A 216 -12.83 -15.24 -4.94
N VAL A 217 -11.88 -14.71 -4.14
CA VAL A 217 -10.52 -15.28 -4.05
C VAL A 217 -10.54 -16.70 -3.47
N ILE A 218 -11.35 -16.96 -2.43
CA ILE A 218 -11.53 -18.31 -1.88
C ILE A 218 -12.11 -19.25 -2.94
N GLY A 219 -13.12 -18.79 -3.69
CA GLY A 219 -13.71 -19.55 -4.80
C GLY A 219 -12.67 -19.92 -5.88
N LEU A 220 -11.86 -18.95 -6.32
CA LEU A 220 -10.79 -19.17 -7.30
C LEU A 220 -9.74 -20.17 -6.79
N LEU A 221 -9.31 -20.05 -5.52
CA LEU A 221 -8.41 -21.02 -4.90
C LEU A 221 -9.02 -22.42 -4.85
N GLY A 222 -10.31 -22.53 -4.53
CA GLY A 222 -11.06 -23.78 -4.56
C GLY A 222 -11.07 -24.43 -5.95
N VAL A 223 -11.27 -23.63 -7.00
CA VAL A 223 -11.19 -24.10 -8.40
C VAL A 223 -9.80 -24.63 -8.74
N VAL A 224 -8.73 -23.92 -8.35
CA VAL A 224 -7.35 -24.38 -8.57
C VAL A 224 -7.10 -25.71 -7.87
N VAL A 225 -7.51 -25.86 -6.59
CA VAL A 225 -7.38 -27.12 -5.85
C VAL A 225 -8.15 -28.24 -6.54
N LEU A 226 -9.37 -27.99 -6.98
CA LEU A 226 -10.20 -28.99 -7.65
C LEU A 226 -9.59 -29.44 -8.99
N LEU A 227 -8.97 -28.52 -9.75
CA LEU A 227 -8.26 -28.85 -10.99
C LEU A 227 -7.04 -29.76 -10.77
N TYR A 228 -6.35 -29.64 -9.63
CA TYR A 228 -5.21 -30.50 -9.29
C TYR A 228 -5.58 -31.78 -8.55
N ALA A 229 -6.80 -31.90 -8.03
CA ALA A 229 -7.24 -33.08 -7.27
C ALA A 229 -7.06 -34.43 -8.00
N PRO A 230 -7.28 -34.55 -9.33
CA PRO A 230 -7.04 -35.80 -10.06
C PRO A 230 -5.58 -36.21 -10.14
N VAL A 231 -4.67 -35.25 -10.07
CA VAL A 231 -3.22 -35.53 -10.13
C VAL A 231 -2.73 -36.15 -8.82
N ILE A 232 -3.35 -35.79 -7.70
CA ILE A 232 -3.03 -36.29 -6.35
C ILE A 232 -3.84 -37.58 -6.03
N GLY A 233 -4.78 -37.98 -6.90
CA GLY A 233 -5.58 -39.19 -6.73
C GLY A 233 -6.76 -39.04 -5.77
N VAL A 234 -7.20 -37.81 -5.49
CA VAL A 234 -8.32 -37.53 -4.57
C VAL A 234 -9.67 -37.65 -5.29
N ILE A 235 -9.73 -37.30 -6.58
CA ILE A 235 -10.94 -37.29 -7.39
C ILE A 235 -10.64 -37.92 -8.75
N ASP A 236 -11.57 -38.70 -9.30
CA ASP A 236 -11.41 -39.26 -10.64
C ASP A 236 -11.37 -38.19 -11.73
N LYS A 237 -10.56 -38.45 -12.77
CA LYS A 237 -10.36 -37.52 -13.90
C LYS A 237 -11.68 -37.21 -14.62
N GLU A 238 -12.58 -38.19 -14.72
CA GLU A 238 -13.90 -38.05 -15.35
C GLU A 238 -14.85 -37.15 -14.54
N SER A 239 -14.81 -37.24 -13.22
CA SER A 239 -15.63 -36.41 -12.33
C SER A 239 -15.27 -34.93 -12.43
N VAL A 240 -13.99 -34.59 -12.56
CA VAL A 240 -13.54 -33.20 -12.77
C VAL A 240 -13.84 -32.73 -14.19
N ALA A 241 -13.67 -33.60 -15.19
CA ALA A 241 -14.03 -33.30 -16.57
C ALA A 241 -15.53 -32.98 -16.74
N GLY A 242 -16.41 -33.67 -16.02
CA GLY A 242 -17.86 -33.40 -16.03
C GLY A 242 -18.25 -32.03 -15.45
N ILE A 243 -17.42 -31.46 -14.56
CA ILE A 243 -17.67 -30.14 -13.94
C ILE A 243 -17.19 -29.00 -14.86
N PHE A 244 -16.08 -29.20 -15.58
CA PHE A 244 -15.45 -28.14 -16.39
C PHE A 244 -15.65 -28.26 -17.89
N GLY A 245 -16.28 -29.35 -18.38
CA GLY A 245 -16.58 -29.58 -19.79
C GLY A 245 -17.36 -28.43 -20.41
N SER A 246 -16.66 -27.52 -21.08
CA SER A 246 -17.20 -26.29 -21.67
C SER A 246 -16.23 -25.72 -22.70
N ARG A 247 -16.64 -24.68 -23.43
CA ARG A 247 -15.76 -23.93 -24.34
C ARG A 247 -14.52 -23.32 -23.65
N LEU A 248 -14.51 -23.25 -22.30
CA LEU A 248 -13.42 -22.66 -21.51
C LEU A 248 -12.30 -23.66 -21.16
N PHE A 249 -12.56 -24.97 -21.19
CA PHE A 249 -11.58 -26.00 -20.85
C PHE A 249 -11.68 -27.17 -21.84
N ASP A 250 -10.70 -27.26 -22.74
CA ASP A 250 -10.57 -28.43 -23.62
C ASP A 250 -10.13 -29.65 -22.79
N LEU A 251 -11.02 -30.63 -22.69
CA LEU A 251 -10.85 -31.85 -21.92
C LEU A 251 -9.69 -32.69 -22.43
N GLY A 252 -9.46 -32.77 -23.75
CA GLY A 252 -8.36 -33.55 -24.33
C GLY A 252 -7.00 -33.04 -23.88
N ASN A 253 -6.84 -31.72 -23.90
CA ASN A 253 -5.64 -31.04 -23.40
C ASN A 253 -5.45 -31.26 -21.89
N MET A 254 -6.53 -31.26 -21.08
CA MET A 254 -6.45 -31.48 -19.64
C MET A 254 -6.06 -32.92 -19.26
N TYR A 255 -6.58 -33.94 -19.93
CA TYR A 255 -6.19 -35.33 -19.67
C TYR A 255 -4.71 -35.57 -19.95
N SER A 256 -4.18 -35.01 -21.04
CA SER A 256 -2.74 -35.07 -21.36
C SER A 256 -1.90 -34.43 -20.25
N ARG A 257 -2.28 -33.22 -19.80
CA ARG A 257 -1.60 -32.50 -18.71
C ARG A 257 -1.59 -33.29 -17.41
N TYR A 258 -2.70 -33.94 -17.03
CA TYR A 258 -2.75 -34.77 -15.83
C TYR A 258 -1.76 -35.92 -15.86
N GLY A 259 -1.60 -36.59 -17.01
CA GLY A 259 -0.60 -37.65 -17.19
C GLY A 259 0.83 -37.13 -17.02
N GLU A 260 1.16 -35.99 -17.65
CA GLU A 260 2.48 -35.37 -17.53
C GLU A 260 2.79 -34.92 -16.11
N TRP A 261 1.83 -34.28 -15.44
CA TRP A 261 1.95 -33.82 -14.06
C TRP A 261 2.16 -34.98 -13.09
N GLN A 262 1.40 -36.08 -13.24
CA GLN A 262 1.59 -37.30 -12.44
C GLN A 262 3.00 -37.90 -12.63
N ARG A 263 3.49 -37.97 -13.88
CA ARG A 263 4.83 -38.47 -14.17
C ARG A 263 5.92 -37.63 -13.51
N ILE A 264 5.78 -36.31 -13.52
CA ILE A 264 6.74 -35.39 -12.88
C ILE A 264 6.71 -35.55 -11.36
N LEU A 265 5.53 -35.61 -10.76
CA LEU A 265 5.39 -35.79 -9.31
C LEU A 265 5.91 -37.15 -8.84
N GLN A 266 5.71 -38.22 -9.61
CA GLN A 266 6.30 -39.53 -9.31
C GLN A 266 7.83 -39.48 -9.37
N LYS A 267 8.40 -38.76 -10.35
CA LYS A 267 9.85 -38.53 -10.41
C LYS A 267 10.35 -37.79 -9.17
N CYS A 268 9.62 -36.76 -8.72
CA CYS A 268 9.94 -36.06 -7.48
C CYS A 268 9.82 -36.97 -6.25
N ALA A 269 8.78 -37.79 -6.16
CA ALA A 269 8.54 -38.72 -5.04
C ALA A 269 9.67 -39.75 -4.90
N ASN A 270 10.21 -40.24 -6.02
CA ASN A 270 11.32 -41.20 -6.03
C ASN A 270 12.71 -40.56 -5.81
N GLY A 271 12.78 -39.23 -5.64
CA GLY A 271 14.00 -38.50 -5.36
C GLY A 271 14.57 -38.74 -3.96
N SER A 272 15.80 -38.29 -3.73
CA SER A 272 16.42 -38.32 -2.40
C SER A 272 15.78 -37.29 -1.45
N VAL A 273 15.99 -37.45 -0.14
CA VAL A 273 15.52 -36.47 0.88
C VAL A 273 16.00 -35.05 0.55
N LEU A 274 17.24 -34.91 0.08
CA LEU A 274 17.79 -33.60 -0.30
C LEU A 274 17.07 -33.00 -1.51
N GLN A 275 16.64 -33.83 -2.46
CA GLN A 275 15.83 -33.41 -3.61
C GLN A 275 14.38 -33.07 -3.22
N HIS A 276 13.81 -33.73 -2.20
CA HIS A 276 12.50 -33.32 -1.67
C HIS A 276 12.56 -31.95 -1.00
N VAL A 277 13.61 -31.67 -0.24
CA VAL A 277 13.77 -30.41 0.51
C VAL A 277 14.12 -29.25 -0.42
N PHE A 278 15.12 -29.41 -1.30
CA PHE A 278 15.68 -28.33 -2.12
C PHE A 278 15.31 -28.42 -3.61
N GLY A 279 14.52 -29.40 -4.01
CA GLY A 279 14.18 -29.64 -5.42
C GLY A 279 15.29 -30.35 -6.18
N ILE A 280 14.98 -30.70 -7.42
CA ILE A 280 15.85 -31.44 -8.34
C ILE A 280 16.76 -30.45 -9.05
N ASP A 281 16.20 -29.66 -9.95
CA ASP A 281 16.95 -28.69 -10.77
C ASP A 281 16.01 -27.65 -11.41
N LEU A 282 16.51 -26.44 -11.68
CA LEU A 282 15.73 -25.40 -12.38
C LEU A 282 15.76 -25.60 -13.90
N GLY A 283 16.92 -25.96 -14.45
CA GLY A 283 17.24 -25.87 -15.88
C GLY A 283 16.98 -27.12 -16.71
N SER A 284 16.20 -28.09 -16.23
CA SER A 284 15.89 -29.31 -16.97
C SER A 284 15.22 -29.00 -18.31
N GLN A 285 15.54 -29.82 -19.32
CA GLN A 285 14.88 -29.77 -20.62
C GLN A 285 13.42 -30.28 -20.57
N LEU A 286 12.93 -30.65 -19.39
CA LEU A 286 11.55 -31.06 -19.20
C LEU A 286 10.65 -29.82 -19.22
N VAL A 287 9.77 -29.75 -20.21
CA VAL A 287 8.73 -28.73 -20.27
C VAL A 287 7.65 -29.09 -19.25
N ILE A 288 7.58 -28.32 -18.15
CA ILE A 288 6.58 -28.53 -17.09
C ILE A 288 5.46 -27.51 -17.27
N GLN A 289 4.29 -27.95 -17.73
CA GLN A 289 3.13 -27.10 -18.00
C GLN A 289 2.30 -26.79 -16.74
N SER A 290 2.96 -26.36 -15.67
CA SER A 290 2.37 -25.89 -14.41
C SER A 290 3.42 -25.13 -13.62
N MET A 291 3.14 -23.88 -13.24
CA MET A 291 4.01 -23.10 -12.39
C MET A 291 4.17 -23.76 -11.01
N TYR A 292 3.08 -24.27 -10.43
CA TYR A 292 3.08 -24.86 -9.09
C TYR A 292 3.93 -26.13 -9.00
N ILE A 293 3.75 -27.04 -9.96
CA ILE A 293 4.54 -28.28 -10.03
C ILE A 293 5.99 -27.95 -10.35
N LYS A 294 6.26 -26.95 -11.20
CA LYS A 294 7.64 -26.51 -11.47
C LYS A 294 8.32 -25.95 -10.23
N ILE A 295 7.64 -25.13 -9.42
CA ILE A 295 8.21 -24.62 -8.16
C ILE A 295 8.64 -25.79 -7.27
N TYR A 296 7.77 -26.80 -7.10
CA TYR A 296 8.12 -27.99 -6.33
C TYR A 296 9.28 -28.77 -6.96
N TYR A 297 9.24 -29.02 -8.28
CA TYR A 297 10.30 -29.71 -9.00
C TYR A 297 11.66 -29.01 -8.83
N ALA A 298 11.69 -27.69 -9.00
CA ALA A 298 12.93 -26.91 -9.02
C ALA A 298 13.47 -26.62 -7.62
N THR A 299 12.60 -26.39 -6.64
CA THR A 299 13.02 -25.82 -5.33
C THR A 299 12.53 -26.60 -4.12
N GLY A 300 11.76 -27.67 -4.31
CA GLY A 300 11.31 -28.57 -3.25
C GLY A 300 10.37 -27.91 -2.27
N TYR A 301 10.24 -28.50 -1.08
CA TYR A 301 9.42 -27.96 0.00
C TYR A 301 9.90 -26.59 0.50
N CYS A 302 11.22 -26.33 0.51
CA CYS A 302 11.76 -25.03 0.88
C CYS A 302 11.25 -23.93 -0.06
N GLY A 303 11.25 -24.19 -1.37
CA GLY A 303 10.75 -23.23 -2.35
C GLY A 303 9.25 -23.00 -2.27
N LEU A 304 8.45 -24.06 -2.05
CA LEU A 304 7.02 -23.92 -1.80
C LEU A 304 6.73 -23.07 -0.56
N LEU A 305 7.47 -23.28 0.52
CA LEU A 305 7.34 -22.50 1.76
C LEU A 305 7.72 -21.03 1.54
N LEU A 306 8.80 -20.75 0.81
CA LEU A 306 9.22 -19.38 0.49
C LEU A 306 8.21 -18.69 -0.45
N ALA A 307 7.71 -19.38 -1.47
CA ALA A 307 6.69 -18.84 -2.36
C ALA A 307 5.39 -18.51 -1.60
N LEU A 308 4.94 -19.42 -0.72
CA LEU A 308 3.77 -19.17 0.12
C LEU A 308 4.00 -18.01 1.09
N SER A 309 5.17 -17.97 1.74
CA SER A 309 5.56 -16.89 2.64
C SER A 309 5.61 -15.54 1.92
N ALA A 310 6.12 -15.51 0.69
CA ALA A 310 6.14 -14.32 -0.15
C ALA A 310 4.73 -13.83 -0.45
N ILE A 311 3.83 -14.72 -0.86
CA ILE A 311 2.42 -14.38 -1.13
C ILE A 311 1.73 -13.84 0.13
N ILE A 312 1.86 -14.53 1.27
CA ILE A 312 1.27 -14.10 2.55
C ILE A 312 1.82 -12.72 2.94
N SER A 313 3.13 -12.53 2.82
CA SER A 313 3.81 -11.29 3.17
C SER A 313 3.35 -10.13 2.28
N VAL A 314 3.26 -10.32 0.96
CA VAL A 314 2.74 -9.29 0.03
C VAL A 314 1.26 -8.99 0.34
N MET A 315 0.43 -10.02 0.55
CA MET A 315 -1.00 -9.83 0.89
C MET A 315 -1.20 -9.08 2.20
N HIS A 316 -0.32 -9.26 3.19
CA HIS A 316 -0.32 -8.47 4.42
C HIS A 316 -0.17 -6.96 4.16
N TYR A 317 0.69 -6.58 3.22
CA TYR A 317 0.82 -5.18 2.81
C TYR A 317 -0.33 -4.71 1.92
N VAL A 318 -0.85 -5.56 1.04
CA VAL A 318 -2.03 -5.24 0.21
C VAL A 318 -3.21 -4.84 1.11
N VAL A 319 -3.51 -5.57 2.18
CA VAL A 319 -4.63 -5.22 3.09
C VAL A 319 -4.42 -3.88 3.79
N LYS A 320 -3.18 -3.40 3.93
CA LYS A 320 -2.84 -2.14 4.59
C LYS A 320 -2.76 -0.94 3.66
N VAL A 321 -2.79 -1.13 2.33
CA VAL A 321 -2.64 -0.03 1.39
C VAL A 321 -3.89 0.86 1.37
N GLU A 322 -3.71 2.16 1.60
CA GLU A 322 -4.83 3.11 1.52
C GLU A 322 -5.23 3.43 0.07
N ASP A 323 -4.28 3.43 -0.88
CA ASP A 323 -4.59 3.70 -2.28
C ASP A 323 -5.37 2.54 -2.90
N ARG A 324 -6.67 2.77 -3.15
CA ARG A 324 -7.59 1.74 -3.63
C ARG A 324 -7.24 1.26 -5.03
N LYS A 325 -6.70 2.11 -5.90
CA LYS A 325 -6.26 1.68 -7.23
C LYS A 325 -5.11 0.68 -7.13
N THR A 326 -4.10 0.99 -6.35
CA THR A 326 -2.98 0.08 -6.06
C THR A 326 -3.46 -1.22 -5.39
N PHE A 327 -4.40 -1.15 -4.45
CA PHE A 327 -5.03 -2.34 -3.84
C PHE A 327 -5.62 -3.29 -4.89
N TYR A 328 -6.58 -2.79 -5.69
CA TYR A 328 -7.28 -3.62 -6.66
C TYR A 328 -6.37 -4.09 -7.79
N LEU A 329 -5.44 -3.25 -8.23
CA LEU A 329 -4.48 -3.63 -9.26
C LEU A 329 -3.61 -4.81 -8.82
N THR A 330 -3.07 -4.77 -7.59
CA THR A 330 -2.23 -5.87 -7.09
C THR A 330 -3.05 -7.14 -6.87
N VAL A 331 -4.30 -7.03 -6.44
CA VAL A 331 -5.20 -8.20 -6.36
C VAL A 331 -5.46 -8.80 -7.74
N ILE A 332 -5.73 -7.96 -8.76
CA ILE A 332 -5.90 -8.42 -10.14
C ILE A 332 -4.62 -9.11 -10.64
N MET A 333 -3.44 -8.52 -10.40
CA MET A 333 -2.16 -9.14 -10.77
C MET A 333 -1.95 -10.50 -10.09
N ALA A 334 -2.33 -10.62 -8.82
CA ALA A 334 -2.26 -11.89 -8.08
C ALA A 334 -3.22 -12.95 -8.65
N ILE A 335 -4.44 -12.56 -9.02
CA ILE A 335 -5.44 -13.45 -9.65
C ILE A 335 -4.95 -13.92 -11.02
N LEU A 336 -4.40 -13.02 -11.84
CA LEU A 336 -3.84 -13.35 -13.14
C LEU A 336 -2.67 -14.33 -13.02
N LEU A 337 -1.76 -14.10 -12.05
CA LEU A 337 -0.65 -15.01 -11.80
C LEU A 337 -1.13 -16.37 -11.26
N LEU A 338 -2.17 -16.38 -10.42
CA LEU A 338 -2.79 -17.60 -9.89
C LEU A 338 -3.39 -18.44 -11.04
N GLY A 339 -4.32 -17.89 -11.84
CA GLY A 339 -4.96 -18.70 -12.88
C GLY A 339 -4.01 -19.10 -14.01
N SER A 340 -3.11 -18.21 -14.44
CA SER A 340 -2.15 -18.52 -15.51
C SER A 340 -1.17 -19.62 -15.09
N GLY A 341 -0.82 -19.69 -13.80
CA GLY A 341 0.11 -20.68 -13.24
C GLY A 341 -0.39 -22.12 -13.25
N VAL A 342 -1.69 -22.37 -13.48
CA VAL A 342 -2.28 -23.73 -13.48
C VAL A 342 -1.79 -24.54 -14.67
N ALA A 343 -1.92 -23.98 -15.87
CA ALA A 343 -1.69 -24.67 -17.13
C ALA A 343 -0.42 -24.20 -17.84
N VAL A 344 0.17 -23.11 -17.39
CA VAL A 344 1.34 -22.51 -18.02
C VAL A 344 2.37 -22.25 -16.94
N ASN A 345 3.63 -22.54 -17.23
CA ASN A 345 4.71 -22.06 -16.40
C ASN A 345 4.96 -20.59 -16.73
N SER A 346 4.12 -19.72 -16.16
CA SER A 346 4.07 -18.29 -16.46
C SER A 346 5.35 -17.55 -16.09
N MET A 347 6.20 -18.12 -15.24
CA MET A 347 7.54 -17.60 -14.90
C MET A 347 8.58 -17.85 -16.00
N GLU A 348 8.48 -18.94 -16.77
CA GLU A 348 9.53 -19.39 -17.71
C GLU A 348 9.13 -19.28 -19.17
N SER A 349 7.88 -19.60 -19.50
CA SER A 349 7.40 -19.60 -20.88
C SER A 349 6.96 -18.21 -21.34
N THR A 350 6.58 -17.34 -20.42
CA THR A 350 5.94 -16.05 -20.73
C THR A 350 6.51 -14.93 -19.85
N GLN A 351 6.49 -13.66 -20.28
CA GLN A 351 6.95 -12.53 -19.44
C GLN A 351 5.85 -11.97 -18.51
N MET A 352 4.86 -12.82 -18.20
CA MET A 352 3.64 -12.48 -17.46
C MET A 352 3.92 -12.09 -15.99
N SER A 353 5.07 -12.46 -15.44
CA SER A 353 5.43 -12.25 -14.02
C SER A 353 6.00 -10.86 -13.71
N TRP A 354 6.44 -10.09 -14.71
CA TRP A 354 7.14 -8.81 -14.48
C TRP A 354 6.26 -7.77 -13.80
N PHE A 355 5.06 -7.52 -14.34
CA PHE A 355 4.13 -6.55 -13.75
C PHE A 355 3.60 -7.00 -12.38
N PRO A 356 3.18 -8.27 -12.17
CA PRO A 356 2.85 -8.75 -10.84
C PRO A 356 3.95 -8.52 -9.80
N MET A 357 5.20 -8.83 -10.12
CA MET A 357 6.32 -8.62 -9.19
C MET A 357 6.62 -7.14 -8.98
N LEU A 358 6.59 -6.33 -10.04
CA LEU A 358 6.73 -4.87 -9.95
C LEU A 358 5.69 -4.27 -8.99
N PHE A 359 4.41 -4.62 -9.17
CA PHE A 359 3.33 -4.09 -8.33
C PHE A 359 3.37 -4.67 -6.90
N ALA A 360 3.84 -5.92 -6.72
CA ALA A 360 4.08 -6.47 -5.38
C ALA A 360 5.10 -5.64 -4.60
N GLY A 361 6.23 -5.27 -5.24
CA GLY A 361 7.22 -4.37 -4.64
C GLY A 361 6.66 -2.97 -4.36
N MET A 362 5.91 -2.40 -5.31
CA MET A 362 5.28 -1.08 -5.15
C MET A 362 4.32 -1.00 -3.96
N VAL A 363 3.51 -2.03 -3.73
CA VAL A 363 2.56 -2.05 -2.60
C VAL A 363 3.28 -1.91 -1.27
N ILE A 364 4.39 -2.61 -1.08
CA ILE A 364 5.14 -2.58 0.19
C ILE A 364 5.69 -1.17 0.42
N SER A 365 6.30 -0.57 -0.61
CA SER A 365 6.80 0.81 -0.53
C SER A 365 5.69 1.82 -0.29
N SER A 366 4.51 1.61 -0.88
CA SER A 366 3.37 2.49 -0.65
C SER A 366 2.93 2.55 0.81
N VAL A 367 2.91 1.40 1.48
CA VAL A 367 2.51 1.29 2.89
C VAL A 367 3.61 1.83 3.80
N GLN A 368 4.89 1.59 3.47
CA GLN A 368 6.01 2.15 4.23
C GLN A 368 6.09 3.69 4.09
N ALA A 369 5.93 4.23 2.89
CA ALA A 369 5.90 5.69 2.65
C ALA A 369 4.72 6.36 3.39
N GLN A 370 3.60 5.66 3.56
CA GLN A 370 2.48 6.15 4.37
C GLN A 370 2.82 6.25 5.85
N LYS A 371 3.68 5.38 6.40
CA LYS A 371 4.10 5.50 7.80
C LYS A 371 4.95 6.76 8.06
N GLY A 372 5.66 7.27 7.06
CA GLY A 372 6.59 8.40 7.21
C GLY A 372 6.06 9.82 6.91
N ARG A 373 4.74 10.07 6.90
CA ARG A 373 4.15 11.39 6.56
C ARG A 373 3.08 11.85 7.56
N ILE A 374 3.39 11.85 8.85
CA ILE A 374 2.55 12.52 9.84
C ILE A 374 3.47 13.51 10.53
N VAL A 375 3.11 14.79 10.48
CA VAL A 375 3.81 15.82 11.23
C VAL A 375 3.19 15.96 12.61
N GLY A 376 4.02 15.93 13.64
CA GLY A 376 3.62 16.25 15.00
C GLY A 376 3.78 17.74 15.23
N ILE A 377 2.72 18.44 15.62
CA ILE A 377 2.78 19.85 16.04
C ILE A 377 2.65 19.87 17.55
N VAL A 378 3.67 20.39 18.23
CA VAL A 378 3.71 20.50 19.68
C VAL A 378 3.64 21.98 20.05
N THR A 379 2.62 22.36 20.80
CA THR A 379 2.42 23.76 21.21
C THR A 379 2.92 24.01 22.62
N GLY A 380 3.50 25.19 22.85
CA GLY A 380 4.03 25.58 24.16
C GLY A 380 4.04 27.07 24.45
N THR A 381 4.22 27.38 25.72
CA THR A 381 4.54 28.72 26.23
C THR A 381 5.51 28.47 27.39
N ILE A 382 6.79 28.79 27.23
CA ILE A 382 7.83 28.49 28.23
C ILE A 382 7.77 29.53 29.34
N ARG A 383 7.80 30.81 28.97
CA ARG A 383 7.70 31.96 29.87
C ARG A 383 6.32 32.62 29.74
N PRO A 384 5.30 32.17 30.51
CA PRO A 384 3.98 32.77 30.44
C PRO A 384 3.99 34.22 30.94
N SER A 385 3.21 35.10 30.31
CA SER A 385 3.04 36.49 30.75
C SER A 385 2.45 36.56 32.16
N SER A 386 2.88 37.54 32.96
CA SER A 386 2.33 37.82 34.28
C SER A 386 0.85 38.22 34.25
N GLN A 387 0.38 38.71 33.09
CA GLN A 387 -1.02 39.09 32.84
C GLN A 387 -1.95 37.87 32.71
N MET A 388 -1.40 36.65 32.59
CA MET A 388 -2.20 35.42 32.51
C MET A 388 -2.66 34.98 33.91
N GLU A 389 -3.89 35.31 34.26
CA GLU A 389 -4.48 35.01 35.57
C GLU A 389 -4.70 33.50 35.81
N GLN A 390 -5.12 32.74 34.78
CA GLN A 390 -5.56 31.34 34.89
C GLN A 390 -4.44 30.28 34.75
N LEU A 391 -3.27 30.51 35.35
CA LEU A 391 -2.13 29.59 35.32
C LEU A 391 -1.58 29.30 36.73
N VAL A 392 -1.56 28.02 37.11
CA VAL A 392 -0.99 27.53 38.39
C VAL A 392 0.52 27.31 38.25
N VAL A 393 0.97 26.69 37.16
CA VAL A 393 2.39 26.43 36.90
C VAL A 393 2.97 27.60 36.09
N ARG A 394 3.65 28.52 36.78
CA ARG A 394 4.24 29.74 36.19
C ARG A 394 5.77 29.71 36.13
N ASP A 395 6.41 28.84 36.90
CA ASP A 395 7.87 28.78 36.96
C ASP A 395 8.46 28.37 35.60
N GLU A 396 9.35 29.21 35.08
CA GLU A 396 9.98 29.06 33.77
C GLU A 396 10.80 27.77 33.68
N LYS A 397 11.57 27.44 34.73
CA LYS A 397 12.45 26.27 34.75
C LYS A 397 11.63 24.99 34.83
N GLU A 398 10.60 24.96 35.68
CA GLU A 398 9.67 23.84 35.77
C GLU A 398 8.97 23.58 34.43
N ARG A 399 8.50 24.63 33.76
CA ARG A 399 7.83 24.50 32.46
C ARG A 399 8.79 24.01 31.38
N LEU A 400 10.00 24.56 31.31
CA LEU A 400 11.02 24.12 30.37
C LEU A 400 11.34 22.63 30.55
N GLU A 401 11.53 22.18 31.79
CA GLU A 401 11.76 20.77 32.11
C GLU A 401 10.56 19.90 31.67
N GLN A 402 9.32 20.35 31.91
CA GLN A 402 8.12 19.66 31.43
C GLN A 402 8.07 19.54 29.90
N TYR A 403 8.48 20.58 29.15
CA TYR A 403 8.56 20.49 27.69
C TYR A 403 9.64 19.52 27.24
N LEU A 404 10.83 19.56 27.84
CA LEU A 404 11.92 18.62 27.50
C LEU A 404 11.51 17.17 27.79
N GLN A 405 10.84 16.92 28.92
CA GLN A 405 10.30 15.62 29.28
C GLN A 405 9.15 15.16 28.34
N GLY A 406 8.37 16.09 27.81
CA GLY A 406 7.32 15.80 26.83
C GLY A 406 7.86 15.52 25.43
N LEU A 407 8.83 16.30 24.97
CA LEU A 407 9.40 16.25 23.63
C LEU A 407 10.35 15.08 23.42
N ARG A 408 11.18 14.74 24.40
CA ARG A 408 12.19 13.67 24.27
C ARG A 408 11.56 12.32 23.87
N PRO A 409 10.52 11.80 24.54
CA PRO A 409 9.86 10.56 24.12
C PRO A 409 9.19 10.67 22.74
N LEU A 410 8.71 11.85 22.33
CA LEU A 410 8.10 12.03 21.02
C LEU A 410 9.14 11.85 19.91
N VAL A 411 10.31 12.47 20.07
CA VAL A 411 11.45 12.34 19.15
C VAL A 411 11.95 10.88 19.08
N GLU A 412 11.98 10.18 20.21
CA GLU A 412 12.47 8.80 20.28
C GLU A 412 11.43 7.75 19.82
N SER A 413 10.15 8.11 19.70
CA SER A 413 9.04 7.15 19.52
C SER A 413 8.86 6.60 18.09
N GLU A 414 9.56 7.16 17.10
CA GLU A 414 9.31 6.92 15.66
C GLU A 414 7.86 7.22 15.22
N ALA A 415 7.07 7.90 16.06
CA ALA A 415 5.66 8.20 15.77
C ALA A 415 5.50 9.25 14.66
N PHE A 416 6.53 10.06 14.44
CA PHE A 416 6.58 11.17 13.51
C PHE A 416 7.93 11.19 12.81
N SER A 417 7.94 11.46 11.50
CA SER A 417 9.17 11.76 10.76
C SER A 417 9.56 13.24 10.85
N LYS A 418 8.58 14.09 11.19
CA LYS A 418 8.71 15.54 11.33
C LYS A 418 7.99 15.98 12.59
N ILE A 419 8.65 16.75 13.43
CA ILE A 419 8.10 17.35 14.64
C ILE A 419 8.35 18.86 14.56
N ILE A 420 7.30 19.63 14.80
CA ILE A 420 7.37 21.08 14.93
C ILE A 420 7.05 21.38 16.39
N PHE A 421 8.01 21.95 17.12
CA PHE A 421 7.75 22.52 18.44
C PHE A 421 7.66 24.04 18.29
N ALA A 422 6.50 24.60 18.63
CA ALA A 422 6.26 26.03 18.52
C ALA A 422 5.83 26.62 19.85
N GLU A 423 6.43 27.75 20.22
CA GLU A 423 6.14 28.44 21.46
C GLU A 423 6.08 29.97 21.31
N ASN A 424 5.18 30.60 22.08
CA ASN A 424 4.83 32.02 21.92
C ASN A 424 5.39 32.96 23.00
N SER A 425 6.45 32.56 23.71
CA SER A 425 7.10 33.40 24.75
C SER A 425 8.47 33.97 24.34
N ASN A 426 8.86 33.79 23.07
CA ASN A 426 10.14 34.24 22.51
C ASN A 426 11.34 33.83 23.37
N TYR A 427 11.37 32.57 23.80
CA TYR A 427 12.34 32.08 24.78
C TYR A 427 13.76 31.95 24.23
N GLY A 428 13.91 31.75 22.91
CA GLY A 428 15.20 31.44 22.27
C GLY A 428 15.45 29.92 22.14
N GLY A 429 16.39 29.54 21.24
CA GLY A 429 16.54 28.17 20.74
C GLY A 429 17.72 27.35 21.25
N ASP A 430 18.76 27.98 21.80
CA ASP A 430 20.03 27.31 22.13
C ASP A 430 19.88 26.15 23.13
N ILE A 431 18.83 26.18 23.97
CA ILE A 431 18.55 25.16 24.99
C ILE A 431 18.04 23.84 24.38
N PHE A 432 17.62 23.84 23.12
CA PHE A 432 17.13 22.66 22.42
C PHE A 432 18.19 21.93 21.57
N GLU A 433 19.46 22.37 21.58
CA GLU A 433 20.54 21.70 20.83
C GLU A 433 20.63 20.19 21.13
N GLY A 434 20.59 19.81 22.42
CA GLY A 434 20.62 18.40 22.80
C GLY A 434 19.39 17.60 22.35
N LEU A 435 18.26 18.27 22.11
CA LEU A 435 17.05 17.63 21.56
C LEU A 435 17.14 17.51 20.03
N LEU A 436 17.71 18.51 19.35
CA LEU A 436 17.99 18.48 17.91
C LEU A 436 18.95 17.33 17.58
N GLN A 437 20.02 17.16 18.35
CA GLN A 437 20.95 16.05 18.16
C GLN A 437 20.26 14.68 18.30
N ARG A 438 19.43 14.51 19.33
CA ARG A 438 18.63 13.28 19.49
C ARG A 438 17.67 13.06 18.32
N ALA A 439 17.10 14.13 17.78
CA ALA A 439 16.21 14.04 16.63
C ALA A 439 16.95 13.52 15.40
N GLU A 440 18.17 13.99 15.15
CA GLU A 440 19.03 13.46 14.10
C GLU A 440 19.39 11.98 14.31
N GLU A 441 19.74 11.58 15.54
CA GLU A 441 20.04 10.18 15.89
C GLU A 441 18.84 9.25 15.63
N HIS A 442 17.62 9.75 15.81
CA HIS A 442 16.36 9.04 15.58
C HIS A 442 15.71 9.35 14.23
N GLN A 443 16.46 9.93 13.27
CA GLN A 443 15.99 10.26 11.91
C GLN A 443 14.69 11.09 11.88
N THR A 444 14.47 11.91 12.90
CA THR A 444 13.31 12.81 13.04
C THR A 444 13.75 14.23 12.73
N GLN A 445 13.08 14.88 11.79
CA GLN A 445 13.29 16.31 11.54
C GLN A 445 12.57 17.10 12.62
N LEU A 446 13.31 17.87 13.42
CA LEU A 446 12.76 18.74 14.45
C LEU A 446 12.93 20.21 14.04
N GLU A 447 11.83 20.92 13.96
CA GLU A 447 11.79 22.37 13.74
C GLU A 447 11.33 23.04 15.04
N TYR A 448 12.10 24.02 15.51
CA TYR A 448 11.74 24.84 16.66
C TYR A 448 11.37 26.25 16.21
N LEU A 449 10.16 26.67 16.54
CA LEU A 449 9.63 28.00 16.25
C LEU A 449 9.38 28.75 17.56
N SER A 450 10.14 29.81 17.79
CA SER A 450 10.00 30.69 18.94
C SER A 450 9.56 32.06 18.44
N PHE A 451 8.45 32.58 18.94
CA PHE A 451 7.97 33.91 18.58
C PHE A 451 7.33 34.60 19.80
N GLN A 452 7.19 35.92 19.73
CA GLN A 452 6.50 36.68 20.77
C GLN A 452 5.00 36.74 20.43
N GLY A 453 4.18 36.06 21.23
CA GLY A 453 2.73 36.16 21.15
C GLY A 453 2.19 37.49 21.68
N ASP A 454 0.96 37.82 21.30
CA ASP A 454 0.23 38.99 21.78
C ASP A 454 -0.27 38.74 23.21
N THR A 455 0.55 39.17 24.18
CA THR A 455 0.26 38.97 25.60
C THR A 455 -0.94 39.75 26.09
N GLU A 456 -1.26 40.89 25.45
CA GLU A 456 -2.41 41.72 25.82
C GLU A 456 -3.70 41.00 25.41
N GLN A 457 -3.77 40.55 24.15
CA GLN A 457 -4.91 39.78 23.66
C GLN A 457 -5.05 38.44 24.39
N ALA A 458 -3.95 37.75 24.68
CA ALA A 458 -3.99 36.53 25.49
C ALA A 458 -4.49 36.78 26.92
N GLY A 459 -4.20 37.95 27.51
CA GLY A 459 -4.73 38.36 28.81
C GLY A 459 -6.24 38.62 28.79
N ILE A 460 -6.77 39.12 27.67
CA ILE A 460 -8.21 39.39 27.47
C ILE A 460 -8.96 38.09 27.17
N HIS A 461 -8.52 37.35 26.16
CA HIS A 461 -9.20 36.19 25.61
C HIS A 461 -8.92 34.91 26.40
N GLY A 462 -7.72 34.77 26.98
CA GLY A 462 -7.31 33.62 27.78
C GLY A 462 -6.40 32.63 27.05
N LYS A 463 -6.19 31.45 27.65
CA LYS A 463 -5.14 30.51 27.23
C LYS A 463 -5.39 29.93 25.84
N GLY A 464 -6.67 29.75 25.49
CA GLY A 464 -7.07 29.17 24.22
C GLY A 464 -6.67 30.04 23.04
N TYR A 465 -6.67 31.36 23.24
CA TYR A 465 -6.18 32.33 22.26
C TYR A 465 -4.70 32.11 21.97
N GLY A 466 -3.86 31.99 23.01
CA GLY A 466 -2.42 31.74 22.84
C GLY A 466 -2.12 30.41 22.13
N GLU A 467 -2.90 29.35 22.37
CA GLU A 467 -2.75 28.09 21.62
C GLU A 467 -3.12 28.24 20.15
N GLY A 468 -4.19 28.97 19.83
CA GLY A 468 -4.58 29.26 18.46
C GLY A 468 -3.57 30.15 17.72
N GLU A 469 -3.00 31.14 18.41
CA GLU A 469 -1.95 32.00 17.89
C GLU A 469 -0.69 31.20 17.50
N ILE A 470 -0.27 30.24 18.34
CA ILE A 470 0.82 29.31 18.00
C ILE A 470 0.48 28.52 16.75
N MET A 471 -0.72 27.95 16.68
CA MET A 471 -1.14 27.17 15.52
C MET A 471 -1.13 28.01 14.23
N ARG A 472 -1.66 29.24 14.27
CA ARG A 472 -1.58 30.17 13.14
C ARG A 472 -0.13 30.44 12.74
N TYR A 473 0.75 30.71 13.71
CA TYR A 473 2.16 30.96 13.42
C TYR A 473 2.85 29.77 12.75
N VAL A 474 2.58 28.54 13.23
CA VAL A 474 3.09 27.29 12.64
C VAL A 474 2.65 27.16 11.18
N PHE A 475 1.36 27.37 10.88
CA PHE A 475 0.83 27.25 9.51
C PHE A 475 1.42 28.27 8.55
N GLN A 476 1.80 29.45 9.05
CA GLN A 476 2.35 30.52 8.22
C GLN A 476 3.87 30.42 8.03
N HIS A 477 4.60 29.84 8.98
CA HIS A 477 6.08 29.92 9.01
C HIS A 477 6.82 28.59 9.00
N SER A 478 6.17 27.46 9.33
CA SER A 478 6.86 26.17 9.39
C SER A 478 7.29 25.68 8.02
N GLU A 479 8.56 25.34 7.86
CA GLU A 479 9.06 24.66 6.66
C GLU A 479 8.69 23.18 6.66
N LEU A 480 8.61 22.53 7.83
CA LEU A 480 8.29 21.11 7.92
C LEU A 480 6.83 20.80 7.59
N LEU A 481 5.92 21.74 7.85
CA LEU A 481 4.50 21.61 7.54
C LEU A 481 4.20 21.81 6.04
N LYS A 482 5.06 22.52 5.30
CA LYS A 482 4.85 22.78 3.87
C LYS A 482 4.68 21.48 3.08
N ASN A 483 3.58 21.39 2.36
CA ASN A 483 3.17 20.23 1.55
C ASN A 483 2.79 18.96 2.35
N GLU A 484 2.67 19.03 3.67
CA GLU A 484 2.13 17.92 4.44
C GLU A 484 0.60 17.90 4.35
N PRO A 485 -0.02 16.73 4.12
CA PRO A 485 -1.47 16.65 3.97
C PRO A 485 -2.21 16.59 5.32
N TYR A 486 -1.48 16.30 6.40
CA TYR A 486 -2.09 15.84 7.65
C TYR A 486 -1.17 16.06 8.86
N PHE A 487 -1.75 16.47 10.00
CA PHE A 487 -0.99 16.72 11.23
C PHE A 487 -1.66 16.13 12.47
N VAL A 488 -0.88 15.97 13.53
CA VAL A 488 -1.34 15.66 14.89
C VAL A 488 -0.84 16.76 15.81
N LYS A 489 -1.76 17.52 16.42
CA LYS A 489 -1.42 18.52 17.44
C LYS A 489 -1.35 17.84 18.81
N MET A 490 -0.36 18.22 19.61
CA MET A 490 -0.19 17.83 21.00
C MET A 490 0.18 19.04 21.87
N THR A 491 -0.25 19.05 23.13
CA THR A 491 0.21 20.03 24.12
C THR A 491 1.57 19.61 24.68
N GLY A 492 2.59 20.47 24.58
CA GLY A 492 3.99 20.06 24.81
C GLY A 492 4.40 19.64 26.21
N ARG A 493 3.66 20.05 27.25
CA ARG A 493 3.95 19.66 28.65
C ARG A 493 3.36 18.29 29.04
N LEU A 494 2.70 17.61 28.10
CA LEU A 494 2.05 16.32 28.33
C LEU A 494 2.77 15.22 27.56
N GLN A 495 2.99 14.08 28.22
CA GLN A 495 3.52 12.87 27.60
C GLN A 495 2.36 12.00 27.09
N ILE A 496 2.53 11.39 25.92
CA ILE A 496 1.55 10.46 25.33
C ILE A 496 2.22 9.12 25.08
N ASP A 497 2.15 8.21 26.04
CA ASP A 497 2.98 6.99 26.04
C ASP A 497 2.69 6.03 24.88
N ASN A 498 1.46 6.07 24.35
CA ASN A 498 1.05 5.20 23.24
C ASN A 498 1.07 5.90 21.88
N ILE A 499 1.78 7.03 21.74
CA ILE A 499 1.72 7.88 20.54
C ILE A 499 2.04 7.13 19.25
N ALA A 500 3.10 6.31 19.22
CA ALA A 500 3.48 5.54 18.03
C ALA A 500 2.39 4.54 17.57
N LYS A 501 1.74 3.87 18.53
CA LYS A 501 0.62 2.96 18.24
C LYS A 501 -0.63 3.72 17.80
N LEU A 502 -0.85 4.90 18.37
CA LEU A 502 -1.98 5.76 18.05
C LEU A 502 -1.83 6.34 16.64
N THR A 503 -0.68 6.91 16.28
CA THR A 503 -0.42 7.54 14.98
C THR A 503 -0.38 6.53 13.84
N SER A 504 0.22 5.36 14.05
CA SER A 504 0.28 4.28 13.04
C SER A 504 -1.09 3.72 12.62
N SER A 505 -2.15 4.03 13.37
CA SER A 505 -3.52 3.59 13.10
C SER A 505 -4.42 4.70 12.56
N LEU A 506 -3.92 5.94 12.41
CA LEU A 506 -4.70 7.07 11.90
C LEU A 506 -4.95 6.94 10.41
N LYS A 507 -6.18 7.30 9.99
CA LYS A 507 -6.51 7.50 8.58
C LYS A 507 -6.37 8.99 8.27
N LYS A 508 -5.43 9.34 7.40
CA LYS A 508 -5.04 10.74 7.11
C LYS A 508 -6.08 11.57 6.33
N THR A 509 -7.30 11.05 6.22
CA THR A 509 -8.45 11.71 5.57
C THR A 509 -9.54 12.06 6.59
N ARG A 510 -9.36 11.72 7.87
CA ARG A 510 -10.37 11.90 8.91
C ARG A 510 -9.95 12.95 9.91
N THR A 511 -10.92 13.54 10.59
CA THR A 511 -10.69 14.40 11.75
C THR A 511 -10.84 13.58 13.02
N TYR A 512 -9.89 13.73 13.94
CA TYR A 512 -9.83 13.00 15.19
C TYR A 512 -9.87 13.93 16.39
N PHE A 513 -10.91 13.74 17.19
CA PHE A 513 -11.04 14.29 18.53
C PHE A 513 -11.68 13.25 19.44
N ASN A 514 -11.37 13.35 20.73
CA ASN A 514 -12.08 12.65 21.79
C ASN A 514 -12.70 13.68 22.73
N ILE A 515 -13.77 13.31 23.43
CA ILE A 515 -14.24 14.08 24.60
C ILE A 515 -13.25 13.90 25.78
N PRO A 516 -13.12 14.90 26.68
CA PRO A 516 -12.14 14.86 27.78
C PRO A 516 -12.44 13.75 28.79
N ASN A 517 -13.71 13.40 29.00
CA ASN A 517 -14.15 12.27 29.82
C ASN A 517 -15.60 11.87 29.45
N PRO A 518 -16.09 10.68 29.85
CA PRO A 518 -17.44 10.23 29.49
C PRO A 518 -18.60 11.11 30.00
N THR A 519 -18.37 11.92 31.05
CA THR A 519 -19.40 12.73 31.70
C THR A 519 -19.55 14.11 31.06
N ARG A 520 -18.49 14.65 30.44
CA ARG A 520 -18.49 15.92 29.71
C ARG A 520 -18.52 15.68 28.20
N ARG A 521 -19.71 15.78 27.60
CA ARG A 521 -20.00 15.44 26.18
C ARG A 521 -20.44 16.63 25.33
N ASP A 522 -20.27 17.82 25.86
CA ASP A 522 -20.58 19.11 25.25
C ASP A 522 -19.41 19.64 24.39
N ILE A 523 -18.18 19.19 24.66
CA ILE A 523 -16.97 19.67 24.00
C ILE A 523 -15.98 18.55 23.65
N TYR A 524 -15.17 18.81 22.62
CA TYR A 524 -14.00 18.01 22.27
C TYR A 524 -12.74 18.50 22.99
N ASP A 525 -11.84 17.56 23.29
CA ASP A 525 -10.56 17.80 23.95
C ASP A 525 -9.49 18.26 22.95
N THR A 526 -8.82 19.38 23.23
CA THR A 526 -7.78 19.96 22.37
C THR A 526 -6.35 19.60 22.80
N ARG A 527 -6.16 18.83 23.88
CA ARG A 527 -4.82 18.37 24.30
C ARG A 527 -4.13 17.52 23.24
N ILE A 528 -4.92 16.75 22.50
CA ILE A 528 -4.48 16.00 21.31
C ILE A 528 -5.63 15.96 20.30
N TYR A 529 -5.33 16.32 19.05
CA TYR A 529 -6.26 16.15 17.93
C TYR A 529 -5.47 15.96 16.63
N ALA A 530 -6.13 15.44 15.60
CA ALA A 530 -5.50 15.24 14.30
C ALA A 530 -6.48 15.54 13.17
N MET A 531 -6.04 16.19 12.10
CA MET A 531 -6.90 16.49 10.96
C MET A 531 -6.09 16.82 9.70
N PRO A 532 -6.75 16.85 8.52
CA PRO A 532 -6.11 17.34 7.30
C PRO A 532 -5.67 18.80 7.43
N VAL A 533 -4.48 19.13 6.92
CA VAL A 533 -3.92 20.49 6.94
C VAL A 533 -4.88 21.50 6.30
N LYS A 534 -5.39 21.18 5.10
CA LYS A 534 -6.36 22.02 4.39
C LYS A 534 -7.63 22.32 5.18
N GLN A 535 -8.09 21.37 5.99
CA GLN A 535 -9.28 21.57 6.80
C GLN A 535 -9.03 22.57 7.93
N PHE A 536 -7.82 22.57 8.51
CA PHE A 536 -7.45 23.54 9.53
C PHE A 536 -7.34 24.96 8.95
N GLU A 537 -6.65 25.10 7.82
CA GLU A 537 -6.52 26.38 7.08
C GLU A 537 -7.89 26.97 6.74
N GLU A 538 -8.81 26.13 6.26
CA GLU A 538 -10.13 26.58 5.80
C GLU A 538 -11.06 27.00 6.94
N TYR A 539 -11.08 26.25 8.05
CA TYR A 539 -12.13 26.39 9.08
C TYR A 539 -11.65 26.81 10.46
N PHE A 540 -10.37 26.64 10.81
CA PHE A 540 -9.90 26.78 12.20
C PHE A 540 -8.85 27.88 12.38
N GLU A 541 -8.01 28.14 11.38
CA GLU A 541 -6.81 28.98 11.51
C GLU A 541 -7.07 30.36 12.14
N ASN A 542 -8.21 30.98 11.83
CA ASN A 542 -8.54 32.34 12.28
C ASN A 542 -9.59 32.39 13.40
N GLU A 543 -10.15 31.25 13.81
CA GLU A 543 -11.30 31.22 14.73
C GLU A 543 -10.93 31.33 16.21
N TYR A 544 -9.64 31.21 16.55
CA TYR A 544 -9.17 31.30 17.93
C TYR A 544 -9.41 32.67 18.59
N GLY A 545 -9.65 33.73 17.80
CA GLY A 545 -10.05 35.04 18.30
C GLY A 545 -11.43 35.06 19.00
N ARG A 546 -12.23 33.99 18.85
CA ARG A 546 -13.54 33.84 19.53
C ARG A 546 -13.45 33.35 20.97
N VAL A 547 -12.25 33.00 21.44
CA VAL A 547 -12.04 32.51 22.81
C VAL A 547 -12.24 33.64 23.80
N MET A 548 -13.02 33.42 24.84
CA MET A 548 -13.25 34.37 25.95
C MET A 548 -13.32 33.56 27.26
N ASP A 549 -12.17 33.19 27.82
CA ASP A 549 -12.07 32.31 29.00
C ASP A 549 -12.84 32.87 30.21
N ARG A 550 -12.85 34.21 30.39
CA ARG A 550 -13.61 34.90 31.46
C ARG A 550 -15.12 34.79 31.31
N GLU A 551 -15.60 34.62 30.08
CA GLU A 551 -17.01 34.42 29.74
C GLU A 551 -17.38 32.93 29.61
N GLY A 552 -16.43 32.03 29.90
CA GLY A 552 -16.62 30.58 29.81
C GLY A 552 -16.47 30.00 28.40
N VAL A 553 -16.08 30.80 27.41
CA VAL A 553 -15.90 30.36 26.01
C VAL A 553 -14.44 29.93 25.77
N PHE A 554 -14.12 28.71 26.16
CA PHE A 554 -12.80 28.10 25.90
C PHE A 554 -12.61 27.67 24.43
N LEU A 555 -11.36 27.45 24.01
CA LEU A 555 -10.99 26.97 22.67
C LEU A 555 -11.72 25.68 22.28
N GLU A 556 -11.91 24.77 23.23
CA GLU A 556 -12.65 23.53 23.05
C GLU A 556 -14.10 23.77 22.58
N HIS A 557 -14.75 24.83 23.07
CA HIS A 557 -16.11 25.21 22.61
C HIS A 557 -16.07 25.75 21.19
N VAL A 558 -15.12 26.63 20.87
CA VAL A 558 -14.95 27.20 19.53
C VAL A 558 -14.73 26.08 18.50
N TYR A 559 -13.79 25.17 18.76
CA TYR A 559 -13.50 24.05 17.86
C TYR A 559 -14.69 23.09 17.73
N THR A 560 -15.41 22.83 18.83
CA THR A 560 -16.62 22.00 18.78
C THR A 560 -17.71 22.64 17.95
N GLY A 561 -17.87 23.97 18.03
CA GLY A 561 -18.79 24.74 17.18
C GLY A 561 -18.44 24.60 15.71
N ILE A 562 -17.20 24.87 15.33
CA ILE A 562 -16.72 24.74 13.93
C ILE A 562 -17.00 23.35 13.36
N LEU A 563 -16.73 22.30 14.13
CA LEU A 563 -16.96 20.92 13.71
C LEU A 563 -18.45 20.64 13.44
N ARG A 564 -19.35 21.18 14.27
CA ARG A 564 -20.79 21.04 14.12
C ARG A 564 -21.34 21.88 12.96
N ASP A 565 -20.97 23.16 12.92
CA ASP A 565 -21.48 24.15 11.96
C ASP A 565 -21.10 23.79 10.52
N ASN A 566 -19.92 23.18 10.32
CA ASN A 566 -19.43 22.75 9.00
C ASN A 566 -19.70 21.26 8.71
N HIS A 567 -20.48 20.57 9.54
CA HIS A 567 -20.81 19.15 9.40
C HIS A 567 -19.57 18.24 9.21
N ILE A 568 -18.47 18.55 9.90
CA ILE A 568 -17.21 17.81 9.80
C ILE A 568 -17.36 16.51 10.60
N TYR A 569 -17.20 15.38 9.92
CA TYR A 569 -17.28 14.07 10.57
C TYR A 569 -16.09 13.82 11.49
N VAL A 570 -16.36 13.70 12.79
CA VAL A 570 -15.35 13.42 13.83
C VAL A 570 -15.30 11.93 14.16
N SER A 571 -14.08 11.38 14.12
CA SER A 571 -13.76 10.04 14.63
C SER A 571 -13.02 10.13 15.96
N ASN A 572 -13.20 9.14 16.82
CA ASN A 572 -12.28 8.94 17.94
C ASN A 572 -10.94 8.41 17.47
N PHE A 573 -9.89 8.76 18.22
CA PHE A 573 -8.59 8.14 18.06
C PHE A 573 -8.71 6.61 18.11
N PRO A 574 -8.03 5.85 17.24
CA PRO A 574 -8.14 4.39 17.19
C PRO A 574 -7.80 3.69 18.51
N LEU A 575 -6.95 4.34 19.31
CA LEU A 575 -6.61 3.99 20.68
C LEU A 575 -6.79 5.23 21.55
N TYR A 576 -7.24 5.07 22.78
CA TYR A 576 -7.44 6.17 23.72
C TYR A 576 -6.10 6.87 24.10
N PRO A 577 -6.07 8.20 24.22
CA PRO A 577 -5.03 8.98 24.89
C PRO A 577 -4.31 8.37 26.11
N ARG A 578 -3.06 7.90 26.09
CA ARG A 578 -2.32 7.59 27.35
C ARG A 578 -1.54 8.81 27.82
N ILE A 579 -2.26 9.78 28.38
CA ILE A 579 -1.72 11.09 28.74
C ILE A 579 -1.19 11.08 30.18
N ARG A 580 0.07 11.50 30.37
CA ARG A 580 0.70 11.81 31.66
C ARG A 580 1.21 13.25 31.69
N GLY A 581 1.28 13.84 32.89
CA GLY A 581 1.82 15.20 33.10
C GLY A 581 0.94 16.04 34.01
N VAL A 582 1.14 17.36 34.00
CA VAL A 582 0.42 18.29 34.90
C VAL A 582 -0.34 19.35 34.10
N SER A 583 -1.61 19.58 34.46
CA SER A 583 -2.43 20.63 33.86
C SER A 583 -1.92 22.04 34.17
N GLY A 584 -1.81 22.91 33.16
CA GLY A 584 -1.41 24.30 33.35
C GLY A 584 -2.42 25.17 34.10
N SER A 585 -3.72 24.90 33.92
CA SER A 585 -4.79 25.73 34.49
C SER A 585 -5.12 25.33 35.93
N GLY A 586 -5.27 24.03 36.18
CA GLY A 586 -5.74 23.53 37.48
C GLY A 586 -4.70 22.79 38.32
N GLY A 587 -3.47 22.61 37.84
CA GLY A 587 -2.44 21.82 38.52
C GLY A 587 -2.76 20.32 38.64
N LEU A 588 -3.86 19.85 38.02
CA LEU A 588 -4.28 18.45 38.09
C LEU A 588 -3.27 17.54 37.41
N THR A 589 -2.80 16.52 38.13
CA THR A 589 -1.95 15.47 37.60
C THR A 589 -2.77 14.55 36.69
N TYR A 590 -2.35 14.43 35.45
CA TYR A 590 -2.86 13.44 34.51
C TYR A 590 -2.07 12.15 34.68
N ASP A 591 -2.81 11.06 34.89
CA ASP A 591 -2.27 9.70 34.89
C ASP A 591 -3.36 8.73 34.38
N TYR A 592 -2.98 7.50 34.08
CA TYR A 592 -3.88 6.47 33.56
C TYR A 592 -3.61 5.08 34.13
N THR A 593 -4.65 4.25 34.11
CA THR A 593 -4.53 2.83 34.46
C THR A 593 -4.72 1.98 33.20
N GLU A 594 -3.73 1.16 32.85
CA GLU A 594 -3.66 0.50 31.54
C GLU A 594 -4.87 -0.39 31.24
N TRP A 595 -5.36 -1.18 32.20
CA TRP A 595 -6.54 -2.03 31.98
C TRP A 595 -7.80 -1.21 31.70
N LYS A 596 -7.98 -0.04 32.35
CA LYS A 596 -9.08 0.87 32.07
C LYS A 596 -8.96 1.39 30.64
N CYS A 597 -7.74 1.77 30.22
CA CYS A 597 -7.49 2.25 28.88
C CYS A 597 -7.74 1.19 27.78
N LYS A 598 -7.50 -0.11 28.04
CA LYS A 598 -7.90 -1.18 27.12
C LYS A 598 -9.41 -1.24 26.90
N VAL A 599 -10.22 -1.01 27.94
CA VAL A 599 -11.68 -0.87 27.79
C VAL A 599 -12.01 0.38 26.97
N LYS A 600 -11.34 1.50 27.23
CA LYS A 600 -11.51 2.73 26.45
C LYS A 600 -11.14 2.55 24.97
N ASP A 601 -10.13 1.73 24.64
CA ASP A 601 -9.78 1.42 23.25
C ASP A 601 -10.91 0.75 22.49
N LEU A 602 -11.61 -0.20 23.14
CA LEU A 602 -12.78 -0.84 22.53
C LEU A 602 -13.88 0.18 22.25
N LEU A 603 -14.13 1.08 23.21
CA LEU A 603 -15.11 2.16 23.07
C LEU A 603 -14.71 3.17 21.99
N CYS A 604 -13.43 3.49 21.85
CA CYS A 604 -12.90 4.32 20.76
C CYS A 604 -13.16 3.70 19.39
N LYS A 605 -12.95 2.38 19.23
CA LYS A 605 -13.26 1.66 17.98
C LYS A 605 -14.75 1.71 17.61
N MET A 606 -15.61 1.87 18.60
CA MET A 606 -17.06 2.06 18.45
C MET A 606 -17.46 3.53 18.29
N ASN A 607 -16.51 4.47 18.25
CA ASN A 607 -16.74 5.91 18.17
C ASN A 607 -17.59 6.48 19.33
N TYR A 608 -17.42 5.94 20.56
CA TYR A 608 -18.24 6.27 21.72
C TYR A 608 -17.95 7.64 22.37
N TYR A 609 -16.70 8.10 22.28
CA TYR A 609 -16.18 9.34 22.88
C TYR A 609 -16.44 10.55 21.99
N LYS A 610 -17.65 10.66 21.44
CA LYS A 610 -18.08 11.82 20.65
C LYS A 610 -18.97 12.76 21.46
N VAL A 611 -18.96 14.02 21.05
CA VAL A 611 -19.91 15.02 21.54
C VAL A 611 -21.33 14.55 21.23
N LYS A 612 -22.28 14.78 22.14
CA LYS A 612 -23.69 14.49 21.87
C LYS A 612 -24.23 15.54 20.91
N GLU A 613 -24.86 15.07 19.83
CA GLU A 613 -25.67 15.89 18.93
C GLU A 613 -26.91 16.38 19.65
#